data_AF-A0A357CZU9-F1
#
_entry.id   AF-A0A357CZU9-F1
#
_cell.length_a   1.000
_cell.length_b   1.000
_cell.length_c   1.000
_cell.angle_alpha   90.00
_cell.angle_beta   90.00
_cell.angle_gamma   90.00
#
_symmetry.space_group_name_H-M   'P 1'
#
loop_
_entity.id
_entity.type
_entity.pdbx_description
1 polymer ?
#
loop_
_entity_poly.entity_id
_entity_poly.type
_entity_poly.pdbx_seq_one_letter_code
_entity_poly.pdbx_strand_id
1 'polypeptide(L)'
;MKANIIESYIEKVYGYSVNRTYSREEADELAQEILFTAVRELPKLKDESKFEPWLWGVAGNVTKTFQRYMGKQRAMYSYDTLEVIHYEDEYSDENEELYDSLRTKIAMLSAIYRDIIILYYYDNLSIKQISEKLNISEGTIT
;
A
#
# COMPACT_ATOMS: atom_id res chain seq x y z
N MET A 1 -4.06 23.51 11.12
CA MET A 1 -3.58 22.58 12.17
C MET A 1 -3.75 21.13 11.75
N LYS A 2 -4.94 20.68 11.28
CA LYS A 2 -5.18 19.29 10.86
C LYS A 2 -4.51 18.83 9.56
N ALA A 3 -4.31 19.69 8.54
CA ALA A 3 -3.68 19.25 7.28
C ALA A 3 -2.19 18.86 7.41
N ASN A 4 -1.49 19.47 8.36
CA ASN A 4 -0.03 19.31 8.56
C ASN A 4 0.35 17.88 8.97
N ILE A 5 -0.56 17.14 9.64
CA ILE A 5 -0.32 15.74 10.00
C ILE A 5 -0.49 14.79 8.81
N ILE A 6 -1.23 15.16 7.76
CA ILE A 6 -1.33 14.34 6.54
C ILE A 6 -0.07 14.51 5.69
N GLU A 7 0.48 15.73 5.63
CA GLU A 7 1.72 16.03 4.89
C GLU A 7 2.86 15.10 5.32
N SER A 8 3.02 14.82 6.62
CA SER A 8 4.05 13.91 7.13
C SER A 8 3.85 12.42 6.77
N TYR A 9 2.73 12.07 6.13
CA TYR A 9 2.42 10.70 5.70
C TYR A 9 2.34 10.56 4.18
N ILE A 10 2.56 11.63 3.40
CA ILE A 10 2.48 11.57 1.92
C ILE A 10 3.41 10.49 1.37
N GLU A 11 4.69 10.48 1.75
CA GLU A 11 5.66 9.48 1.30
C GLU A 11 5.27 8.06 1.74
N LYS A 12 4.75 7.90 2.97
CA LYS A 12 4.32 6.60 3.49
C LYS A 12 3.11 6.06 2.73
N VAL A 13 2.14 6.92 2.42
CA VAL A 13 0.95 6.56 1.63
C VAL A 13 1.34 6.24 0.19
N TYR A 14 2.29 6.97 -0.38
CA TYR A 14 2.82 6.66 -1.70
C TYR A 14 3.51 5.30 -1.71
N GLY A 15 4.45 5.04 -0.79
CA GLY A 15 5.11 3.73 -0.68
C GLY A 15 4.14 2.57 -0.43
N TYR A 16 3.09 2.80 0.37
CA TYR A 16 2.00 1.84 0.55
C TYR A 16 1.30 1.51 -0.77
N SER A 17 1.06 2.53 -1.61
CA SER A 17 0.35 2.43 -2.88
C SER A 17 1.18 1.73 -3.96
N VAL A 18 2.47 2.04 -4.05
CA VAL A 18 3.40 1.38 -4.99
C VAL A 18 3.47 -0.14 -4.72
N ASN A 19 3.33 -0.58 -3.47
CA ASN A 19 3.32 -2.01 -3.13
C ASN A 19 2.00 -2.74 -3.47
N ARG A 20 0.97 -2.03 -3.93
CA ARG A 20 -0.40 -2.54 -4.12
C ARG A 20 -0.96 -2.32 -5.52
N THR A 21 -0.12 -1.79 -6.41
CA THR A 21 -0.42 -1.39 -7.79
C THR A 21 0.64 -1.95 -8.73
N TYR A 22 0.40 -1.86 -10.03
CA TYR A 22 1.26 -2.49 -11.05
C TYR A 22 2.02 -1.49 -11.91
N SER A 23 1.77 -0.19 -11.74
CA SER A 23 2.50 0.89 -12.41
C SER A 23 2.62 2.09 -11.49
N ARG A 24 3.54 3.00 -11.83
CA ARG A 24 3.69 4.29 -11.13
C ARG A 24 2.41 5.12 -11.21
N GLU A 25 1.76 5.15 -12.36
CA GLU A 25 0.51 5.88 -12.58
C GLU A 25 -0.62 5.37 -11.66
N GLU A 26 -0.77 4.05 -11.53
CA GLU A 26 -1.73 3.47 -10.59
C GLU A 26 -1.37 3.78 -9.14
N ALA A 27 -0.07 3.78 -8.81
CA ALA A 27 0.40 4.13 -7.47
C ALA A 27 0.09 5.59 -7.14
N ASP A 28 0.30 6.51 -8.08
CA ASP A 28 -0.03 7.93 -7.95
C ASP A 28 -1.54 8.11 -7.77
N GLU A 29 -2.36 7.45 -8.60
CA GLU A 29 -3.82 7.53 -8.52
C GLU A 29 -4.33 7.00 -7.17
N LEU A 30 -3.86 5.83 -6.74
CA LEU A 30 -4.22 5.24 -5.46
C LEU A 30 -3.79 6.13 -4.28
N ALA A 31 -2.55 6.65 -4.30
CA ALA A 31 -2.07 7.52 -3.24
C ALA A 31 -2.89 8.81 -3.15
N GLN A 32 -3.24 9.40 -4.30
CA GLN A 32 -4.08 10.59 -4.37
C GLN A 32 -5.49 10.33 -3.81
N GLU A 33 -6.13 9.22 -4.18
CA GLU A 33 -7.44 8.84 -3.63
C GLU A 33 -7.40 8.64 -2.11
N ILE A 34 -6.35 8.02 -1.58
CA ILE A 34 -6.15 7.82 -0.14
C ILE A 34 -6.01 9.17 0.56
N LEU A 35 -5.09 10.02 0.08
CA LEU A 35 -4.81 11.32 0.69
C LEU A 35 -6.03 12.26 0.60
N PHE A 36 -6.71 12.29 -0.54
CA PHE A 36 -7.93 13.06 -0.72
C PHE A 36 -9.03 12.62 0.25
N THR A 37 -9.24 11.30 0.37
CA THR A 37 -10.21 10.74 1.32
C THR A 37 -9.82 11.06 2.75
N ALA A 38 -8.54 10.96 3.10
CA ALA A 38 -8.04 11.32 4.42
C ALA A 38 -8.29 12.79 4.72
N VAL A 39 -7.92 13.73 3.84
CA VAL A 39 -8.17 15.17 4.05
C VAL A 39 -9.65 15.46 4.25
N ARG A 40 -10.53 14.84 3.44
CA ARG A 40 -11.98 15.02 3.51
C ARG A 40 -12.59 14.47 4.81
N GLU A 41 -12.10 13.33 5.29
CA GLU A 41 -12.68 12.62 6.43
C GLU A 41 -12.02 13.02 7.77
N LEU A 42 -10.83 13.60 7.75
CA LEU A 42 -10.07 14.00 8.95
C LEU A 42 -10.85 14.89 9.93
N PRO A 43 -11.72 15.83 9.50
CA PRO A 43 -12.55 16.59 10.43
C PRO A 43 -13.45 15.73 11.32
N LYS A 44 -13.82 14.52 10.88
CA LYS A 44 -14.67 13.58 11.63
C LYS A 44 -13.89 12.77 12.67
N LEU A 45 -12.56 12.76 12.59
CA LEU A 45 -11.72 12.10 13.59
C LEU A 45 -11.79 12.89 14.90
N LYS A 46 -12.40 12.27 15.92
CA LYS A 46 -12.62 12.87 17.24
C LYS A 46 -11.39 12.82 18.15
N ASP A 47 -10.50 11.88 17.89
CA ASP A 47 -9.32 11.60 18.72
C ASP A 47 -8.07 11.60 17.82
N GLU A 48 -7.28 12.66 17.93
CA GLU A 48 -6.08 12.85 17.12
C GLU A 48 -4.99 11.82 17.42
N SER A 49 -4.98 11.21 18.62
CA SER A 49 -4.03 10.14 18.95
C SER A 49 -4.24 8.88 18.12
N LYS A 50 -5.42 8.74 17.49
CA LYS A 50 -5.78 7.62 16.62
C LYS A 50 -5.60 7.92 15.15
N PHE A 51 -4.95 9.03 14.80
CA PHE A 51 -4.78 9.45 13.41
C PHE A 51 -4.13 8.36 12.55
N GLU A 52 -2.99 7.81 12.99
CA GLU A 52 -2.27 6.81 12.20
C GLU A 52 -3.07 5.52 11.96
N PRO A 53 -3.64 4.84 12.98
CA PRO A 53 -4.47 3.66 12.73
C PRO A 53 -5.74 3.98 11.93
N TRP A 54 -6.30 5.18 12.08
CA TRP A 54 -7.44 5.63 11.26
C TRP A 54 -7.04 5.83 9.79
N LEU A 55 -5.89 6.46 9.52
CA LEU A 55 -5.37 6.70 8.18
C LEU A 55 -5.13 5.38 7.44
N TRP A 56 -4.55 4.38 8.10
CA TRP A 56 -4.35 3.06 7.51
C TRP A 56 -5.67 2.30 7.27
N GLY A 57 -6.69 2.54 8.11
CA GLY A 57 -8.05 2.09 7.85
C GLY A 57 -8.66 2.71 6.59
N VAL A 58 -8.46 4.02 6.38
CA VAL A 58 -8.85 4.72 5.15
C VAL A 58 -8.11 4.12 3.94
N ALA A 59 -6.78 4.00 4.03
CA ALA A 59 -5.94 3.45 2.97
C ALA A 59 -6.38 2.05 2.54
N GLY A 60 -6.67 1.16 3.49
CA GLY A 60 -7.15 -0.19 3.21
C GLY A 60 -8.52 -0.22 2.52
N ASN A 61 -9.44 0.66 2.89
CA ASN A 61 -10.77 0.73 2.28
C ASN A 61 -10.73 1.29 0.86
N VAL A 62 -9.93 2.34 0.65
CA VAL A 62 -9.71 2.95 -0.67
C VAL A 62 -9.04 1.92 -1.59
N THR A 63 -7.97 1.26 -1.13
CA THR A 63 -7.27 0.23 -1.91
C THR A 63 -8.19 -0.90 -2.36
N LYS A 64 -9.02 -1.45 -1.46
CA LYS A 64 -9.97 -2.51 -1.83
C LYS A 64 -10.94 -2.05 -2.92
N THR A 65 -11.37 -0.79 -2.86
CA THR A 65 -12.27 -0.20 -3.86
C THR A 65 -11.55 -0.01 -5.20
N PHE A 66 -10.35 0.54 -5.16
CA PHE A 66 -9.46 0.75 -6.31
C PHE A 66 -9.14 -0.56 -7.03
N GLN A 67 -8.67 -1.58 -6.30
CA GLN A 67 -8.33 -2.89 -6.88
C GLN A 67 -9.54 -3.58 -7.50
N ARG A 68 -10.73 -3.44 -6.91
CA ARG A 68 -11.97 -3.96 -7.51
C ARG A 68 -12.33 -3.24 -8.80
N TYR A 69 -12.09 -1.94 -8.89
CA TYR A 69 -12.31 -1.15 -10.11
C TYR A 69 -11.30 -1.54 -11.19
N MET A 70 -10.01 -1.54 -10.88
CA MET A 70 -8.95 -1.91 -11.82
C MET A 70 -9.06 -3.37 -12.28
N GLY A 71 -9.43 -4.29 -11.38
CA GLY A 71 -9.70 -5.68 -11.73
C GLY A 71 -10.84 -5.82 -12.75
N LYS A 72 -11.89 -4.99 -12.66
CA LYS A 72 -12.96 -4.94 -13.67
C LYS A 72 -12.48 -4.37 -14.99
N GLN A 73 -11.71 -3.28 -14.95
CA GLN A 73 -11.12 -2.69 -16.17
C GLN A 73 -10.25 -3.72 -16.89
N ARG A 74 -9.32 -4.35 -16.19
CA ARG A 74 -8.44 -5.38 -16.75
C ARG A 74 -9.22 -6.57 -17.30
N ALA A 75 -10.29 -7.01 -16.63
CA ALA A 75 -11.16 -8.07 -17.16
C ALA A 75 -11.93 -7.65 -18.42
N MET A 76 -12.23 -6.36 -18.60
CA MET A 76 -12.80 -5.82 -19.83
C MET A 76 -11.75 -5.69 -20.94
N TYR A 77 -10.52 -5.28 -20.61
CA TYR A 77 -9.40 -5.18 -21.56
C TYR A 77 -8.77 -6.53 -21.92
N SER A 78 -8.95 -7.61 -21.14
CA SER A 78 -8.40 -8.93 -21.49
C SER A 78 -9.04 -9.58 -22.72
N TYR A 79 -10.07 -8.95 -23.31
CA TYR A 79 -10.68 -9.40 -24.56
C TYR A 79 -10.08 -8.73 -25.80
N ASP A 80 -9.24 -7.71 -25.64
CA ASP A 80 -8.59 -7.01 -26.75
C ASP A 80 -7.17 -6.59 -26.34
N THR A 81 -6.18 -7.12 -27.06
CA THR A 81 -4.76 -6.69 -27.12
C THR A 81 -3.80 -6.98 -25.95
N LEU A 82 -2.84 -7.86 -26.25
CA LEU A 82 -1.49 -7.88 -25.69
C LEU A 82 -0.69 -6.73 -26.29
N GLU A 83 -0.60 -5.59 -25.60
CA GLU A 83 0.47 -4.62 -25.86
C GLU A 83 1.34 -4.49 -24.61
N VAL A 84 2.56 -5.01 -24.73
CA VAL A 84 3.64 -4.83 -23.77
C VAL A 84 4.09 -3.38 -23.91
N ILE A 85 3.66 -2.52 -23.00
CA ILE A 85 4.19 -1.15 -22.89
C ILE A 85 5.50 -1.24 -22.10
N HIS A 86 6.62 -1.05 -22.78
CA HIS A 86 7.89 -0.71 -22.13
C HIS A 86 7.83 0.77 -21.73
N TYR A 87 7.85 1.04 -20.42
CA TYR A 87 8.17 2.38 -19.92
C TYR A 87 9.70 2.48 -19.86
N GLU A 88 10.26 3.40 -20.66
CA GLU A 88 11.63 3.87 -20.51
C GLU A 88 11.68 4.76 -19.26
N ASP A 89 12.31 4.25 -18.20
CA ASP A 89 12.57 5.00 -16.96
C ASP A 89 13.77 5.94 -17.18
N GLU A 90 13.52 7.25 -17.19
CA GLU A 90 14.56 8.28 -17.18
C GLU A 90 14.45 9.13 -15.91
N TYR A 91 14.57 8.51 -14.74
CA TYR A 91 14.96 9.16 -13.48
C TYR A 91 15.62 8.13 -12.57
N SER A 92 16.93 7.93 -12.74
CA SER A 92 17.73 7.13 -11.83
C SER A 92 17.77 7.81 -10.46
N ASP A 93 16.94 7.33 -9.54
CA ASP A 93 17.12 7.53 -8.10
C ASP A 93 18.29 6.62 -7.68
N GLU A 94 19.31 7.17 -7.00
CA GLU A 94 20.48 6.39 -6.54
C GLU A 94 20.10 5.21 -5.63
N ASN A 95 18.85 5.18 -5.13
CA ASN A 95 18.31 4.08 -4.34
C ASN A 95 17.43 3.10 -5.13
N GLU A 96 17.18 3.31 -6.41
CA GLU A 96 16.27 2.48 -7.21
C GLU A 96 16.76 1.02 -7.29
N GLU A 97 18.06 0.81 -7.51
CA GLU A 97 18.68 -0.51 -7.46
C GLU A 97 18.52 -1.18 -6.08
N LEU A 98 18.58 -0.39 -5.00
CA LEU A 98 18.40 -0.90 -3.64
C LEU A 98 16.95 -1.31 -3.41
N TYR A 99 15.99 -0.49 -3.84
CA TYR A 99 14.56 -0.78 -3.72
C TYR A 99 14.14 -1.97 -4.58
N ASP A 100 14.67 -2.10 -5.80
CA ASP A 100 14.42 -3.24 -6.68
C ASP A 100 15.05 -4.53 -6.14
N SER A 101 16.26 -4.44 -5.61
CA SER A 101 16.90 -5.57 -4.91
C SER A 101 16.05 -6.00 -3.70
N LEU A 102 15.52 -5.04 -2.93
CA LEU A 102 14.68 -5.32 -1.78
C LEU A 102 13.34 -5.94 -2.18
N ARG A 103 12.66 -5.40 -3.21
CA ARG A 103 11.42 -5.94 -3.77
C ARG A 103 11.61 -7.37 -4.24
N THR A 104 12.69 -7.64 -4.96
CA THR A 104 13.05 -8.98 -5.43
C THR A 104 13.25 -9.95 -4.28
N LYS A 105 14.00 -9.54 -3.24
CA LYS A 105 14.23 -10.38 -2.04
C LYS A 105 12.94 -10.64 -1.26
N ILE A 106 12.06 -9.66 -1.11
CA ILE A 106 10.74 -9.83 -0.48
C ILE A 106 9.84 -10.75 -1.32
N ALA A 107 9.91 -10.67 -2.65
CA ALA A 107 9.19 -11.55 -3.56
C ALA A 107 9.69 -13.00 -3.52
N MET A 108 10.96 -13.24 -3.14
CA MET A 108 11.52 -14.58 -2.93
C MET A 108 11.09 -15.22 -1.60
N LEU A 109 10.52 -14.44 -0.67
CA LEU A 109 9.96 -15.00 0.55
C LEU A 109 8.69 -15.79 0.26
N SER A 110 8.43 -16.80 1.10
CA SER A 110 7.15 -17.48 1.10
C SER A 110 6.02 -16.49 1.37
N ALA A 111 4.83 -16.78 0.83
CA ALA A 111 3.67 -15.89 0.96
C ALA A 111 3.39 -15.50 2.43
N ILE A 112 3.56 -16.44 3.36
CA ILE A 112 3.37 -16.23 4.80
C ILE A 112 4.34 -15.16 5.35
N TYR A 113 5.63 -15.24 5.03
CA TYR A 113 6.60 -14.24 5.53
C TYR A 113 6.41 -12.87 4.89
N ARG A 114 5.99 -12.84 3.62
CA ARG A 114 5.64 -11.59 2.93
C ARG A 114 4.45 -10.91 3.61
N ASP A 115 3.41 -11.67 3.92
CA ASP A 115 2.23 -11.17 4.62
C ASP A 115 2.59 -10.69 6.03
N ILE A 116 3.42 -11.41 6.77
CA ILE A 116 3.90 -10.98 8.09
C ILE A 116 4.63 -9.63 8.00
N ILE A 117 5.57 -9.49 7.06
CA ILE A 117 6.32 -8.23 6.87
C ILE A 117 5.38 -7.08 6.54
N ILE A 118 4.40 -7.30 5.66
CA ILE A 118 3.41 -6.29 5.30
C ILE A 118 2.56 -5.91 6.51
N LEU A 119 2.02 -6.91 7.22
CA LEU A 119 1.15 -6.69 8.37
C LEU A 119 1.87 -6.01 9.54
N TYR A 120 3.15 -6.31 9.74
CA TYR A 120 3.96 -5.76 10.82
C TYR A 120 4.47 -4.36 10.48
N TYR A 121 5.13 -4.17 9.33
CA TYR A 121 5.79 -2.89 9.01
C TYR A 121 4.87 -1.87 8.35
N TYR A 122 3.83 -2.31 7.63
CA TYR A 122 2.92 -1.40 6.91
C TYR A 122 1.58 -1.25 7.61
N ASP A 123 0.99 -2.34 8.09
CA ASP A 123 -0.30 -2.27 8.82
C ASP A 123 -0.10 -2.06 10.34
N ASN A 124 1.15 -2.00 10.82
CA ASN A 124 1.56 -1.74 12.20
C ASN A 124 0.85 -2.62 13.23
N LEU A 125 0.55 -3.87 12.85
CA LEU A 125 -0.11 -4.84 13.71
C LEU A 125 0.88 -5.44 14.70
N SER A 126 0.44 -5.61 15.94
CA SER A 126 1.19 -6.38 16.93
C SER A 126 1.33 -7.84 16.49
N ILE A 127 2.39 -8.52 16.94
CA ILE A 127 2.63 -9.95 16.68
C ILE A 127 1.38 -10.79 17.00
N LYS A 128 0.70 -10.46 18.11
CA LYS A 128 -0.57 -11.08 18.50
C LYS A 128 -1.67 -10.90 17.45
N GLN A 129 -1.87 -9.67 16.95
CA GLN A 129 -2.87 -9.41 15.91
C GLN A 129 -2.53 -10.10 14.58
N ILE A 130 -1.24 -10.24 14.26
CA ILE A 130 -0.79 -10.97 13.05
C ILE A 130 -1.04 -12.46 13.22
N SER A 131 -0.72 -13.03 14.38
CA SER A 131 -1.01 -14.42 14.77
C SER A 131 -2.49 -14.74 14.62
N GLU A 132 -3.36 -13.89 15.17
CA GLU A 132 -4.81 -14.02 15.06
C GLU A 132 -5.30 -13.88 13.61
N LYS A 133 -4.73 -12.97 12.83
CA LYS A 133 -5.14 -12.70 11.44
C LYS A 133 -4.71 -13.77 10.44
N LEU A 134 -3.52 -14.35 10.64
CA LEU A 134 -2.95 -15.37 9.76
C LEU A 134 -3.18 -16.80 10.27
N ASN A 135 -3.75 -16.98 11.46
CA ASN A 135 -3.99 -18.26 12.11
C ASN A 135 -2.72 -19.13 12.24
N ILE A 136 -1.62 -18.49 12.63
CA ILE A 136 -0.30 -19.10 12.87
C ILE A 136 0.17 -18.72 14.27
N SER A 137 1.07 -19.50 14.88
CA SER A 137 1.55 -19.20 16.23
C SER A 137 2.43 -17.94 16.27
N GLU A 138 2.39 -17.19 17.37
CA GLU A 138 3.27 -16.04 17.60
C GLU A 138 4.77 -16.40 17.46
N GLY A 139 5.14 -17.63 17.84
CA GLY A 139 6.51 -18.15 17.68
C GLY A 139 6.92 -18.46 16.23
N THR A 140 5.99 -18.43 15.28
CA THR A 140 6.29 -18.50 13.83
C THR A 140 6.53 -17.11 13.23
N ILE A 141 6.15 -16.05 13.97
CA ILE A 141 6.24 -14.64 13.55
C ILE A 141 7.48 -13.97 14.16
N THR A 142 7.92 -14.43 15.34
CA THR A 142 9.13 -13.97 16.06
C THR A 142 10.39 -14.56 15.45
#